data_AF-A0A8T1VAZ2-F1
#
_entry.id   AF-A0A8T1VAZ2-F1
#
_cell.length_a   1.000
_cell.length_b   1.000
_cell.length_c   1.000
_cell.angle_alpha   90.00
_cell.angle_beta   90.00
_cell.angle_gamma   90.00
#
_symmetry.space_group_name_H-M   'P 1'
#
loop_
_entity.id
_entity.type
_entity.pdbx_description
1 polymer ?
#
loop_
_entity_poly.entity_id
_entity_poly.type
_entity_poly.pdbx_seq_one_letter_code
_entity_poly.pdbx_strand_id
1 'polypeptide(L)'
;MKKRPQNKNKTKLKGIEASKTAPVVKVAGQLGVHRSSVYRWRKNATALASDKKTGNKFYVRPSAHEALRVRYPVLEKRVIDYVTEMQKNRKLCVTTKCLILMMAKFAPEFVRACQYSALRSWTARFLIEID
;
A
#
# COMPACT_ATOMS: atom_id res chain seq x y z
N MET A 1 -0.39 9.26 -10.49
CA MET A 1 -0.15 9.46 -9.04
C MET A 1 1.35 9.44 -8.77
N LYS A 2 1.90 10.42 -8.03
CA LYS A 2 3.32 10.37 -7.61
C LYS A 2 3.49 9.18 -6.66
N LYS A 3 4.41 8.25 -6.97
CA LYS A 3 4.66 7.05 -6.16
C LYS A 3 4.97 7.46 -4.71
N ARG A 4 4.31 6.81 -3.73
CA ARG A 4 4.50 7.06 -2.29
C ARG A 4 5.99 6.94 -1.95
N PRO A 5 6.56 7.84 -1.13
CA PRO A 5 7.95 7.73 -0.70
C PRO A 5 8.15 6.42 0.07
N GLN A 6 8.80 5.44 -0.57
CA GLN A 6 9.11 4.17 0.07
C GLN A 6 10.19 4.38 1.13
N ASN A 7 10.03 3.75 2.30
CA ASN A 7 11.09 3.70 3.30
C ASN A 7 12.27 2.91 2.72
N LYS A 8 13.31 3.61 2.26
CA LYS A 8 14.54 3.02 1.70
C LYS A 8 15.54 2.57 2.77
N ASN A 9 15.23 2.66 4.07
CA ASN A 9 16.18 2.34 5.15
C ASN A 9 16.65 0.88 5.08
N LYS A 10 15.80 -0.05 4.64
CA LYS A 10 16.21 -1.45 4.39
C LYS A 10 17.35 -1.52 3.36
N THR A 11 17.24 -0.80 2.25
CA THR A 11 18.27 -0.73 1.21
C THR A 11 19.53 -0.03 1.72
N LYS A 12 19.38 1.05 2.50
CA LYS A 12 20.52 1.76 3.12
C LYS A 12 21.30 0.84 4.07
N LEU A 13 20.60 0.09 4.92
CA LEU A 13 21.20 -0.87 5.84
C LEU A 13 21.93 -2.00 5.09
N LYS A 14 21.33 -2.55 4.01
CA LYS A 14 22.03 -3.52 3.15
C LYS A 14 23.34 -2.95 2.58
N GLY A 15 23.32 -1.69 2.14
CA GLY A 15 24.53 -1.02 1.65
C GLY A 15 25.58 -0.78 2.73
N ILE A 16 25.16 -0.47 3.96
CA ILE A 16 26.09 -0.34 5.10
C ILE A 16 26.77 -1.69 5.39
N GLU A 17 26.00 -2.77 5.50
CA GLU A 17 26.55 -4.10 5.77
C GLU A 17 27.50 -4.58 4.66
N ALA A 18 27.10 -4.43 3.39
CA ALA A 18 27.95 -4.78 2.25
C ALA A 18 29.24 -3.94 2.20
N SER A 19 29.21 -2.68 2.66
CA SER A 19 30.39 -1.81 2.71
C SER A 19 31.39 -2.15 3.82
N LYS A 20 31.04 -3.05 4.74
CA LYS A 20 31.98 -3.57 5.75
C LYS A 20 32.93 -4.61 5.16
N THR A 21 32.46 -5.38 4.19
CA THR A 21 33.21 -6.50 3.58
C THR A 21 33.70 -6.20 2.17
N ALA A 22 33.04 -5.30 1.43
CA ALA A 22 33.39 -4.95 0.05
C ALA A 22 33.74 -3.45 -0.10
N PRO A 23 34.54 -3.08 -1.13
CA PRO A 23 34.84 -1.68 -1.42
C PRO A 23 33.58 -0.86 -1.67
N VAL A 24 33.53 0.34 -1.09
CA VAL A 24 32.37 1.26 -1.17
C VAL A 24 31.95 1.55 -2.61
N VAL A 25 32.90 1.65 -3.54
CA VAL A 25 32.63 1.91 -4.96
C VAL A 25 31.85 0.77 -5.62
N LYS A 26 32.19 -0.48 -5.31
CA LYS A 26 31.49 -1.67 -5.81
C LYS A 26 30.08 -1.76 -5.26
N VAL A 27 29.92 -1.51 -3.96
CA VAL A 27 28.62 -1.49 -3.28
C VAL A 27 27.72 -0.37 -3.82
N ALA A 28 28.30 0.81 -4.04
CA ALA A 28 27.61 1.96 -4.61
C ALA A 28 27.10 1.66 -6.04
N GLY A 29 27.93 1.03 -6.88
CA GLY A 29 27.56 0.58 -8.22
C GLY A 29 26.42 -0.44 -8.20
N GLN A 30 26.48 -1.46 -7.33
CA GLN A 30 25.42 -2.47 -7.18
C GLN A 30 24.08 -1.88 -6.73
N LEU A 31 24.11 -0.84 -5.91
CA LEU A 31 22.91 -0.18 -5.38
C LEU A 31 22.41 0.99 -6.26
N GLY A 32 23.11 1.31 -7.35
CA GLY A 32 22.76 2.43 -8.22
C GLY A 32 22.82 3.79 -7.52
N VAL A 33 23.73 3.96 -6.55
CA VAL A 33 23.89 5.20 -5.77
C VAL A 33 25.32 5.72 -5.85
N HIS A 34 25.52 7.01 -5.62
CA HIS A 34 26.85 7.58 -5.55
C HIS A 34 27.59 7.15 -4.27
N ARG A 35 28.92 7.00 -4.34
CA ARG A 35 29.79 6.58 -3.20
C ARG A 35 29.58 7.40 -1.93
N SER A 36 29.36 8.71 -2.06
CA SER A 36 29.11 9.61 -0.93
C SER A 36 27.84 9.24 -0.16
N SER A 37 26.84 8.67 -0.82
CA SER A 37 25.60 8.22 -0.17
C SER A 37 25.87 7.08 0.81
N VAL A 38 26.71 6.13 0.43
CA VAL A 38 27.07 4.99 1.27
C VAL A 38 27.86 5.45 2.50
N TYR A 39 28.80 6.39 2.33
CA TYR A 39 29.51 7.02 3.46
C TYR A 39 28.57 7.75 4.42
N ARG A 40 27.60 8.52 3.89
CA ARG A 40 26.59 9.21 4.71
C ARG A 40 25.69 8.21 5.46
N TRP A 41 25.35 7.09 4.85
CA TRP A 41 24.60 6.03 5.53
C TRP A 41 25.40 5.40 6.66
N ARG A 42 26.70 5.13 6.44
CA ARG A 42 27.59 4.59 7.49
C ARG A 42 27.68 5.54 8.68
N LYS A 43 27.82 6.85 8.44
CA LYS A 43 27.83 7.88 9.49
C LYS A 43 26.53 7.88 10.31
N ASN A 44 25.40 7.60 9.66
CA ASN A 44 24.07 7.59 10.28
C ASN A 44 23.56 6.16 10.59
N ALA A 45 24.45 5.18 10.72
CA ALA A 45 24.06 3.77 10.83
C ALA A 45 23.19 3.49 12.08
N THR A 46 23.50 4.12 13.21
CA THR A 46 22.74 4.00 14.47
C THR A 46 21.31 4.51 14.33
N ALA A 47 21.13 5.71 13.77
CA ALA A 47 19.82 6.29 13.49
C ALA A 47 19.02 5.48 12.46
N LEU A 48 19.70 4.92 11.44
CA LEU A 48 19.05 4.05 10.44
C LEU A 48 18.62 2.70 11.05
N ALA A 49 19.35 2.19 12.04
CA ALA A 49 19.03 0.95 12.73
C ALA A 49 17.84 1.13 13.69
N SER A 50 17.78 2.23 14.45
CA SER A 50 16.63 2.56 15.31
C SER A 50 15.36 2.78 14.47
N ASP A 51 15.48 3.45 13.33
CA ASP A 51 14.37 3.71 12.40
C ASP A 51 14.05 2.56 11.45
N LYS A 52 14.63 1.37 11.65
CA LYS A 52 14.36 0.17 10.84
C LYS A 52 12.89 -0.26 10.93
N LYS A 53 12.28 -0.10 12.10
CA LYS A 53 10.88 -0.49 12.40
C LYS A 53 9.90 0.68 12.33
N THR A 54 10.41 1.92 12.35
CA THR A 54 9.58 3.13 12.26
C THR A 54 9.09 3.27 10.82
N GLY A 55 7.78 3.16 10.63
CA GLY A 55 7.16 3.56 9.36
C GLY A 55 7.45 5.04 9.11
N ASN A 56 7.37 5.51 7.86
CA ASN A 56 7.51 6.94 7.62
C ASN A 56 6.51 7.71 8.50
N LYS A 57 6.98 8.62 9.37
CA LYS A 57 6.16 9.34 10.36
C LYS A 57 4.93 10.04 9.78
N PHE A 58 5.00 10.39 8.49
CA PHE A 58 3.93 11.05 7.76
C PHE A 58 2.88 10.09 7.18
N TYR A 59 3.02 8.78 7.42
CA TYR A 59 2.26 7.75 6.75
C TYR A 59 1.91 6.61 7.70
N VAL A 60 0.60 6.39 7.87
CA VAL A 60 0.04 5.29 8.67
C VAL A 60 0.54 3.94 8.14
N ARG A 61 0.92 3.04 9.05
CA ARG A 61 1.32 1.66 8.72
C ARG A 61 0.18 0.94 7.99
N PRO A 62 0.43 0.11 6.97
CA PRO A 62 -0.62 -0.66 6.31
C PRO A 62 -1.48 -1.50 7.26
N SER A 63 -0.87 -2.10 8.30
CA SER A 63 -1.60 -2.84 9.33
C SER A 63 -2.46 -1.96 10.24
N ALA A 64 -2.06 -0.70 10.47
CA ALA A 64 -2.88 0.27 11.18
C ALA A 64 -4.06 0.73 10.32
N HIS A 65 -3.92 0.76 8.99
CA HIS A 65 -5.05 0.90 8.08
C HIS A 65 -6.03 -0.28 8.20
N GLU A 66 -5.53 -1.52 8.30
CA GLU A 66 -6.35 -2.73 8.47
C GLU A 66 -7.22 -2.66 9.75
N ALA A 67 -6.64 -2.20 10.86
CA ALA A 67 -7.33 -2.05 12.14
C ALA A 67 -8.35 -0.90 12.14
N LEU A 68 -8.15 0.13 11.31
CA LEU A 68 -9.08 1.26 11.12
C LEU A 68 -10.19 0.97 10.11
N ARG A 69 -10.23 -0.23 9.51
CA ARG A 69 -11.31 -0.61 8.60
C ARG A 69 -12.58 -0.81 9.40
N VAL A 70 -13.53 0.12 9.27
CA VAL A 70 -14.95 -0.18 9.52
C VAL A 70 -15.35 -1.24 8.50
N ARG A 71 -15.41 -2.49 8.96
CA ARG A 71 -15.79 -3.64 8.15
C ARG A 71 -17.31 -3.77 8.16
N TYR A 72 -17.90 -3.85 6.98
CA TYR A 72 -19.31 -4.21 6.82
C TYR A 72 -19.38 -5.64 6.28
N PRO A 73 -19.08 -6.67 7.10
CA PRO A 73 -18.78 -8.01 6.61
C PRO A 73 -19.91 -8.61 5.77
N VAL A 74 -21.17 -8.33 6.11
CA VAL A 74 -22.34 -8.80 5.35
C VAL A 74 -22.45 -8.12 3.99
N LEU A 75 -22.21 -6.81 3.92
CA LEU A 75 -22.24 -6.04 2.67
C LEU A 75 -21.05 -6.41 1.78
N GLU A 76 -19.85 -6.50 2.37
CA GLU A 76 -18.62 -6.89 1.69
C GLU A 76 -18.76 -8.26 1.04
N LYS A 77 -19.27 -9.25 1.77
CA LYS A 77 -19.54 -10.59 1.24
C LYS A 77 -20.47 -10.55 0.02
N ARG A 78 -21.61 -9.86 0.12
CA ARG A 78 -22.59 -9.75 -0.97
C ARG A 78 -22.02 -9.07 -2.21
N VAL A 79 -21.19 -8.05 -2.03
CA VAL A 79 -20.52 -7.35 -3.13
C VAL A 79 -19.47 -8.25 -3.78
N ILE A 80 -18.70 -9.00 -2.99
CA ILE A 80 -17.72 -9.98 -3.49
C ILE A 80 -18.40 -11.08 -4.29
N ASP A 81 -19.46 -11.69 -3.75
CA ASP A 81 -20.23 -12.75 -4.44
C ASP A 81 -20.73 -12.24 -5.81
N TYR A 82 -21.26 -11.02 -5.86
CA TYR A 82 -21.67 -10.38 -7.13
C TYR A 82 -20.50 -10.20 -8.10
N VAL A 83 -19.34 -9.72 -7.63
CA VAL A 83 -18.16 -9.53 -8.47
C VAL A 83 -17.69 -10.87 -9.04
N THR A 84 -17.65 -11.92 -8.23
CA THR A 84 -17.27 -13.28 -8.66
C THR A 84 -18.22 -13.80 -9.73
N GLU A 85 -19.53 -13.61 -9.58
CA GLU A 85 -20.51 -13.97 -10.61
C GLU A 85 -20.32 -13.18 -11.91
N MET A 86 -20.01 -11.87 -11.82
CA MET A 86 -19.75 -11.04 -13.00
C MET A 86 -18.46 -11.42 -13.72
N GLN A 87 -17.42 -11.83 -12.97
CA GLN A 87 -16.15 -12.29 -13.53
C GLN A 87 -16.30 -13.62 -14.29
N LYS A 88 -17.14 -14.54 -13.81
CA LYS A 88 -17.46 -15.79 -14.53
C LYS A 88 -17.98 -15.52 -15.94
N ASN A 89 -18.72 -14.42 -16.12
CA ASN A 89 -19.29 -14.03 -17.40
C ASN A 89 -18.28 -13.45 -18.41
N ARG A 90 -17.00 -13.22 -18.03
CA ARG A 90 -15.84 -12.75 -18.83
C ARG A 90 -16.03 -11.53 -19.76
N LYS A 91 -17.25 -11.05 -19.97
CA LYS A 91 -17.66 -10.00 -20.89
C LYS A 91 -17.98 -8.67 -20.20
N LEU A 92 -18.08 -8.65 -18.87
CA LEU A 92 -18.50 -7.49 -18.10
C LEU A 92 -17.40 -7.04 -17.13
N CYS A 93 -16.81 -5.88 -17.41
CA CYS A 93 -15.88 -5.23 -16.49
C CYS A 93 -16.67 -4.64 -15.31
N VAL A 94 -16.35 -5.06 -14.08
CA VAL A 94 -16.95 -4.44 -12.89
C VAL A 94 -16.26 -3.10 -12.63
N THR A 95 -16.95 -2.01 -12.99
CA THR A 95 -16.44 -0.66 -12.72
C THR A 95 -16.78 -0.21 -11.30
N THR A 96 -16.09 0.82 -10.81
CA THR A 96 -16.41 1.47 -9.53
C THR A 96 -17.87 1.91 -9.44
N LYS A 97 -18.48 2.36 -10.54
CA LYS A 97 -19.90 2.73 -10.58
C LYS A 97 -20.81 1.53 -10.34
N CYS A 98 -20.50 0.38 -10.94
CA CYS A 98 -21.25 -0.87 -10.71
C CYS A 98 -21.23 -1.27 -9.24
N LEU A 99 -20.07 -1.19 -8.58
CA LEU A 99 -19.95 -1.48 -7.15
C LEU A 99 -20.79 -0.52 -6.29
N ILE A 100 -20.80 0.77 -6.61
CA ILE A 100 -21.62 1.77 -5.89
C ILE A 100 -23.12 1.47 -6.04
N LEU A 101 -23.56 1.11 -7.25
CA LEU A 101 -24.95 0.71 -7.48
C LEU A 101 -25.32 -0.56 -6.70
N MET A 102 -24.42 -1.55 -6.63
CA MET A 102 -24.66 -2.76 -5.85
C MET A 102 -24.70 -2.50 -4.35
N MET A 103 -23.84 -1.61 -3.84
CA MET A 103 -23.94 -1.17 -2.45
C MET A 103 -25.27 -0.48 -2.16
N ALA A 104 -25.75 0.37 -3.07
CA ALA A 104 -27.04 1.04 -2.90
C ALA A 104 -28.20 0.03 -2.89
N LYS A 105 -28.09 -1.05 -3.67
CA LYS A 105 -29.05 -2.17 -3.69
C LYS A 105 -29.03 -2.99 -2.39
N PHE A 106 -27.84 -3.28 -1.85
CA PHE A 106 -27.70 -4.16 -0.68
C PHE A 106 -27.82 -3.44 0.66
N ALA A 107 -27.43 -2.18 0.73
CA ALA A 107 -27.43 -1.35 1.94
C ALA A 107 -27.66 0.12 1.57
N PRO A 108 -28.90 0.51 1.22
CA PRO A 108 -29.22 1.88 0.83
C PRO A 108 -28.88 2.88 1.94
N GLU A 109 -29.08 2.52 3.21
CA GLU A 109 -28.73 3.38 4.35
C GLU A 109 -27.24 3.69 4.44
N PHE A 110 -26.39 2.71 4.13
CA PHE A 110 -24.94 2.90 4.11
C PHE A 110 -24.52 3.90 3.04
N VAL A 111 -25.13 3.80 1.84
CA VAL A 111 -24.85 4.73 0.75
C VAL A 111 -25.38 6.13 1.05
N ARG A 112 -26.54 6.26 1.71
CA ARG A 112 -27.09 7.55 2.13
C ARG A 112 -26.24 8.23 3.21
N ALA A 113 -25.70 7.45 4.14
CA ALA A 113 -24.86 7.96 5.23
C ALA A 113 -23.44 8.34 4.78
N CYS A 114 -22.94 7.76 3.68
CA CYS A 114 -21.58 7.97 3.20
C CYS A 114 -21.50 9.04 2.11
N GLN A 115 -20.53 9.94 2.22
CA GLN A 115 -20.18 10.83 1.11
C GLN A 115 -19.65 10.03 -0.10
N TYR A 116 -19.88 10.55 -1.31
CA TYR A 116 -19.43 9.91 -2.55
C TYR A 116 -17.92 9.64 -2.59
N SER A 117 -17.11 10.53 -2.02
CA SER A 117 -15.67 10.36 -1.85
C SER A 117 -15.33 9.14 -0.99
N ALA A 118 -16.05 8.96 0.13
CA ALA A 118 -15.88 7.81 1.02
C ALA A 118 -16.30 6.49 0.33
N LEU A 119 -17.40 6.49 -0.42
CA LEU A 119 -17.84 5.32 -1.20
C LEU A 119 -16.82 4.94 -2.28
N ARG A 120 -16.24 5.92 -2.96
CA ARG A 120 -15.21 5.70 -3.97
C ARG A 120 -13.91 5.15 -3.35
N SER A 121 -13.49 5.68 -2.20
CA SER A 121 -12.33 5.16 -1.46
C SER A 121 -12.58 3.77 -0.86
N TRP A 122 -13.81 3.44 -0.51
CA TRP A 122 -14.20 2.12 -0.02
C TRP A 122 -14.22 1.08 -1.15
N THR A 123 -14.81 1.44 -2.30
CA THR A 123 -14.88 0.57 -3.49
C THR A 123 -13.54 0.32 -4.17
N ALA A 124 -12.61 1.28 -4.10
CA ALA A 124 -11.26 1.11 -4.62
C ALA A 124 -10.51 -0.07 -3.97
N ARG A 125 -10.91 -0.51 -2.77
CA ARG A 125 -10.30 -1.65 -2.08
C ARG A 125 -10.53 -2.96 -2.82
N PHE A 126 -11.76 -3.20 -3.29
CA PHE A 126 -12.10 -4.42 -4.03
C PHE A 126 -11.43 -4.48 -5.39
N LEU A 127 -11.14 -3.33 -6.01
CA LEU A 127 -10.43 -3.32 -7.29
C LEU A 127 -8.91 -3.51 -7.13
N ILE A 128 -8.34 -3.22 -5.96
CA ILE A 128 -6.90 -3.39 -5.68
C ILE A 128 -6.58 -4.82 -5.21
N GLU A 129 -7.51 -5.52 -4.55
CA GLU A 129 -7.34 -6.92 -4.12
C GLU A 129 -7.58 -7.94 -5.24
N ILE A 130 -8.04 -7.50 -6.41
CA ILE A 130 -8.41 -8.35 -7.57
C ILE A 130 -7.38 -8.32 -8.72
N ASP A 131 -6.39 -7.41 -8.65
CA ASP A 131 -5.22 -7.34 -9.55
C ASP A 131 -3.98 -8.01 -8.92
#